data_AF-A0A1I2V709-F1
#
_entry.id   AF-A0A1I2V709-F1
#
_cell.length_a   1.000
_cell.length_b   1.000
_cell.length_c   1.000
_cell.angle_alpha   90.00
_cell.angle_beta   90.00
_cell.angle_gamma   90.00
#
_symmetry.space_group_name_H-M   'P 1'
#
loop_
_entity.id
_entity.type
_entity.pdbx_description
1 polymer ?
#
loop_
_entity_poly.entity_id
_entity_poly.type
_entity_poly.pdbx_seq_one_letter_code
_entity_poly.pdbx_strand_id
1 'polypeptide(L)'
;MNTKLTIIVDNTSTGLFKGEWGLSVLVEYNDKKILVDAGASDLFLNNMQGLGIEVKDIDYVCTGHCTEKHAYEILKEELGDRLEKMMVGLKKEF
;
A
#
# COMPACT_ATOMS: atom_id res chain seq x y z
N MET A 1 7.97 -16.82 13.16
CA MET A 1 7.35 -15.56 12.71
C MET A 1 6.98 -15.74 11.26
N ASN A 2 5.71 -15.57 10.90
CA ASN A 2 5.26 -15.65 9.50
C ASN A 2 5.09 -14.24 8.97
N THR A 3 5.61 -13.99 7.77
CA THR A 3 5.33 -12.77 7.02
C THR A 3 4.28 -13.12 5.97
N LYS A 4 3.23 -12.31 5.85
CA LYS A 4 2.24 -12.46 4.78
C LYS A 4 2.32 -11.25 3.86
N LEU A 5 2.40 -11.53 2.57
CA LEU A 5 2.34 -10.52 1.51
C LEU A 5 1.00 -10.65 0.81
N THR A 6 0.30 -9.54 0.67
CA THR A 6 -0.94 -9.46 -0.10
C THR A 6 -0.75 -8.41 -1.19
N ILE A 7 -0.87 -8.81 -2.45
CA ILE A 7 -0.76 -7.90 -3.59
C ILE A 7 -2.09 -7.17 -3.71
N ILE A 8 -2.08 -5.87 -3.42
CA ILE A 8 -3.26 -5.01 -3.49
C ILE A 8 -3.43 -4.47 -4.90
N VAL A 9 -2.34 -4.08 -5.55
CA VAL A 9 -2.32 -3.62 -6.94
C VAL A 9 -1.10 -4.22 -7.64
N ASP A 10 -1.34 -4.72 -8.85
CA ASP A 10 -0.33 -5.09 -9.85
C ASP A 10 -0.93 -4.79 -11.23
N ASN A 11 -0.08 -4.84 -12.25
CA ASN A 11 -0.47 -4.75 -13.66
C ASN A 11 -1.47 -5.83 -14.09
N THR A 12 -1.47 -6.97 -13.39
CA THR A 12 -2.37 -8.10 -13.64
C THR A 12 -3.21 -8.41 -12.42
N SER A 13 -4.45 -8.87 -12.61
CA SER A 13 -5.35 -9.19 -11.50
C SER A 13 -5.96 -10.57 -11.62
N THR A 14 -6.56 -11.04 -10.52
CA THR A 14 -7.23 -12.33 -10.42
C THR A 14 -8.56 -12.18 -9.69
N GLY A 15 -9.48 -13.11 -9.94
CA GLY A 15 -10.80 -13.14 -9.30
C GLY A 15 -11.64 -11.90 -9.64
N LEU A 16 -12.13 -11.22 -8.60
CA LEU A 16 -13.00 -10.05 -8.72
C LEU A 16 -12.23 -8.71 -8.62
N PHE A 17 -10.90 -8.76 -8.46
CA PHE A 17 -10.06 -7.57 -8.30
C PHE A 17 -9.65 -6.98 -9.64
N LYS A 18 -9.42 -5.68 -9.66
CA LYS A 18 -8.91 -4.97 -10.85
C LYS A 18 -7.41 -4.70 -10.68
N GLY A 19 -6.69 -4.68 -11.80
CA GLY A 19 -5.29 -4.27 -11.87
C GLY A 19 -5.15 -2.93 -12.60
N GLU A 20 -4.01 -2.28 -12.42
CA GLU A 20 -3.61 -1.06 -13.11
C GLU A 20 -2.09 -1.01 -13.27
N TRP A 21 -1.56 -0.06 -14.06
CA TRP A 21 -0.13 0.13 -14.14
C TRP A 21 0.40 0.75 -12.83
N GLY A 22 0.88 -0.09 -11.93
CA GLY A 22 1.34 0.31 -10.61
C GLY A 22 1.59 -0.90 -9.71
N LEU A 23 2.08 -0.64 -8.51
CA LEU A 23 2.31 -1.67 -7.50
C LEU A 23 1.77 -1.18 -6.15
N SER A 24 1.12 -2.07 -5.42
CA SER A 24 0.83 -1.87 -4.01
C SER A 24 0.83 -3.22 -3.30
N VAL A 25 1.60 -3.31 -2.21
CA VAL A 25 1.77 -4.54 -1.44
C VAL A 25 1.48 -4.27 0.02
N LEU A 26 0.57 -5.04 0.60
CA LEU A 26 0.40 -5.09 2.04
C LEU A 26 1.31 -6.17 2.62
N VAL A 27 2.19 -5.75 3.54
CA VAL A 27 3.08 -6.61 4.31
C VAL A 27 2.54 -6.71 5.74
N GLU A 28 2.15 -7.92 6.14
CA GLU A 28 1.80 -8.24 7.52
C GLU A 28 3.01 -8.92 8.18
N TYR A 29 3.64 -8.22 9.13
CA TYR A 29 4.81 -8.67 9.86
C TYR A 29 4.63 -8.43 11.36
N ASN A 30 4.64 -9.50 12.16
CA ASN A 30 4.29 -9.48 13.58
C ASN A 30 2.90 -8.87 13.81
N ASP A 31 2.80 -7.79 14.61
CA ASP A 31 1.59 -7.02 14.88
C ASP A 31 1.43 -5.82 13.94
N LYS A 32 2.28 -5.69 12.91
CA LYS A 32 2.31 -4.54 12.00
C LYS A 32 1.75 -4.85 10.62
N LYS A 33 0.99 -3.89 10.09
CA LYS A 33 0.53 -3.80 8.71
C LYS A 33 1.23 -2.65 8.00
N ILE A 34 2.07 -2.97 7.01
CA ILE A 34 2.87 -1.99 6.27
C ILE A 34 2.41 -2.01 4.82
N LEU A 35 1.97 -0.88 4.27
CA LEU A 35 1.67 -0.75 2.85
C LEU A 35 2.90 -0.22 2.11
N VAL A 36 3.30 -0.91 1.05
CA VAL A 36 4.40 -0.51 0.18
C VAL A 36 3.83 -0.10 -1.18
N ASP A 37 3.99 1.19 -1.52
CA ASP A 37 3.32 1.90 -2.62
C ASP A 37 1.78 1.78 -2.61
N ALA A 38 1.10 2.58 -3.44
CA ALA A 38 -0.36 2.61 -3.55
C ALA A 38 -0.88 2.58 -5.01
N GLY A 39 -0.03 2.22 -5.96
CA GLY A 39 -0.39 2.26 -7.37
C GLY A 39 -0.58 3.68 -7.92
N ALA A 40 -1.25 3.77 -9.07
CA ALA A 40 -1.43 5.01 -9.82
C ALA A 40 -2.71 5.76 -9.44
N SER A 41 -3.73 5.06 -8.92
CA SER A 41 -5.03 5.66 -8.62
C SER A 41 -5.55 5.28 -7.23
N ASP A 42 -6.83 5.56 -6.96
CA ASP A 42 -7.56 5.11 -5.78
C ASP A 42 -7.93 3.61 -5.83
N LEU A 43 -7.49 2.87 -6.86
CA LEU A 43 -7.77 1.45 -7.01
C LEU A 43 -7.32 0.61 -5.81
N PHE A 44 -6.21 0.97 -5.16
CA PHE A 44 -5.74 0.25 -3.97
C PHE A 44 -6.78 0.27 -2.83
N LEU A 45 -7.51 1.38 -2.64
CA LEU A 45 -8.57 1.49 -1.63
C LEU A 45 -9.72 0.52 -1.95
N ASN A 46 -10.14 0.48 -3.21
CA ASN A 46 -11.20 -0.42 -3.66
C ASN A 46 -10.82 -1.90 -3.48
N ASN A 47 -9.57 -2.26 -3.83
CA ASN A 47 -9.08 -3.62 -3.66
C ASN A 47 -8.92 -3.99 -2.17
N MET A 48 -8.42 -3.08 -1.32
CA MET A 48 -8.36 -3.29 0.13
C MET A 48 -9.74 -3.50 0.74
N GLN A 49 -10.72 -2.69 0.35
CA GLN A 49 -12.11 -2.86 0.80
C GLN A 49 -12.66 -4.23 0.37
N GLY A 50 -12.41 -4.67 -0.86
CA GLY A 50 -12.80 -6.00 -1.35
C GLY A 50 -12.11 -7.15 -0.60
N LEU A 51 -10.96 -6.91 0.02
CA LEU A 51 -10.24 -7.83 0.89
C LEU A 51 -10.67 -7.74 2.37
N GLY A 52 -11.60 -6.83 2.71
CA GLY A 52 -12.04 -6.58 4.09
C GLY A 52 -10.99 -5.85 4.94
N ILE A 53 -10.15 -5.04 4.31
CA ILE A 53 -9.06 -4.30 4.95
C ILE A 53 -9.38 -2.81 4.86
N GLU A 54 -9.36 -2.11 6.00
CA GLU A 54 -9.54 -0.67 6.02
C GLU A 54 -8.18 0.05 6.01
N VAL A 55 -8.08 1.18 5.30
CA VAL A 55 -6.84 1.96 5.22
C VAL A 55 -6.36 2.44 6.60
N LYS A 56 -7.29 2.71 7.52
CA LYS A 56 -6.98 3.12 8.89
C LYS A 56 -6.18 2.08 9.68
N ASP A 57 -6.30 0.80 9.31
CA ASP A 57 -5.61 -0.32 9.96
C ASP A 57 -4.11 -0.40 9.58
N ILE A 58 -3.65 0.39 8.61
CA ILE A 58 -2.27 0.33 8.09
C ILE A 58 -1.32 1.15 8.96
N ASP A 59 -0.55 0.49 9.83
CA ASP A 59 0.41 1.14 10.74
C ASP A 59 1.38 2.09 10.04
N TYR A 60 1.95 1.66 8.92
CA TYR A 60 2.98 2.40 8.19
C TYR A 60 2.79 2.31 6.69
N VAL A 61 3.18 3.38 5.99
CA VAL A 61 3.22 3.39 4.54
C VAL A 61 4.59 3.82 4.06
N CYS A 62 5.20 3.00 3.21
CA CYS A 62 6.41 3.32 2.48
C CYS A 62 6.03 3.49 1.01
N THR A 63 6.07 4.72 0.48
CA THR A 63 5.58 5.02 -0.87
C THR A 63 6.53 5.92 -1.66
N GLY A 64 6.63 5.75 -2.98
CA GLY A 64 7.23 6.76 -3.86
C GLY A 64 7.78 6.27 -5.20
N HIS A 65 7.88 4.96 -5.46
CA HIS A 65 8.44 4.45 -6.72
C HIS A 65 7.38 4.39 -7.83
N CYS A 66 6.20 3.88 -7.50
CA CYS A 66 5.06 3.75 -8.41
C CYS A 66 3.79 4.43 -7.89
N THR A 67 3.93 5.33 -6.91
CA THR A 67 2.78 6.07 -6.36
C THR A 67 2.67 7.42 -7.04
N GLU A 68 1.62 7.58 -7.86
CA GLU A 68 1.34 8.85 -8.52
C GLU A 68 0.86 9.92 -7.52
N LYS A 69 0.88 11.19 -7.96
CA LYS A 69 0.49 12.33 -7.12
C LYS A 69 -0.90 12.13 -6.48
N HIS A 70 -1.85 11.59 -7.23
CA HIS A 70 -3.22 11.41 -6.72
C HIS A 70 -3.27 10.43 -5.54
N ALA A 71 -2.72 9.22 -5.72
CA ALA A 71 -2.66 8.22 -4.66
C ALA A 71 -1.87 8.73 -3.44
N TYR A 72 -0.80 9.49 -3.67
CA TYR A 72 0.00 10.08 -2.59
C TYR A 72 -0.81 11.08 -1.73
N GLU A 73 -1.59 11.97 -2.33
CA GLU A 73 -2.41 12.95 -1.57
C GLU A 73 -3.48 12.26 -0.72
N ILE A 74 -4.12 11.20 -1.24
CA ILE A 74 -5.08 10.37 -0.49
C ILE A 74 -4.40 9.78 0.76
N LEU A 75 -3.25 9.13 0.58
CA LEU A 75 -2.52 8.54 1.70
C LEU A 75 -2.12 9.59 2.73
N LYS A 76 -1.70 10.78 2.28
CA LYS A 76 -1.29 11.86 3.17
C LYS A 76 -2.46 12.38 4.00
N GLU A 77 -3.65 12.46 3.43
CA GLU A 77 -4.88 12.84 4.12
C GLU A 77 -5.29 11.80 5.17
N GLU A 78 -5.29 10.52 4.80
CA GLU A 78 -5.75 9.42 5.66
C GLU A 78 -4.75 9.05 6.79
N LEU A 79 -3.44 9.21 6.54
CA LEU A 79 -2.40 8.61 7.38
C LEU A 79 -1.42 9.60 7.99
N GLY A 80 -1.35 10.84 7.49
CA GLY A 80 -0.51 11.90 8.04
C GLY A 80 0.95 11.45 8.25
N ASP A 81 1.40 11.48 9.50
CA ASP A 81 2.78 11.19 9.91
C ASP A 81 3.20 9.70 9.75
N ARG A 82 2.25 8.80 9.44
CA ARG A 82 2.54 7.38 9.15
C ARG A 82 3.08 7.16 7.73
N LEU A 83 3.05 8.20 6.90
CA LEU A 83 3.50 8.18 5.52
C LEU A 83 5.00 8.48 5.40
N GLU A 84 5.78 7.50 4.97
CA GLU A 84 7.21 7.63 4.69
C GLU A 84 7.46 7.63 3.19
N LYS A 85 8.14 8.67 2.69
CA LYS A 85 8.54 8.73 1.28
C LYS A 85 9.76 7.84 1.05
N MET A 86 9.66 6.88 0.14
CA MET A 86 10.75 6.01 -0.26
C MET A 86 11.83 6.80 -0.99
N MET A 87 13.08 6.56 -0.60
CA MET A 87 14.28 7.10 -1.22
C MET A 87 15.31 5.99 -1.36
N VAL A 88 16.17 6.07 -2.38
CA VAL A 88 17.27 5.11 -2.55
C VAL A 88 18.15 5.11 -1.30
N GLY A 89 18.38 3.94 -0.73
CA GLY A 89 19.18 3.76 0.49
C GLY A 89 18.41 3.92 1.80
N LEU A 90 17.12 4.22 1.77
CA LEU A 90 16.27 4.22 2.96
C LEU A 90 16.30 2.83 3.61
N LYS A 91 16.56 2.80 4.93
CA LYS A 91 16.44 1.62 5.78
C LYS A 91 15.43 1.95 6.88
N LYS A 92 14.41 1.11 7.03
CA LYS A 92 13.40 1.24 8.09
C LYS A 92 13.23 -0.11 8.77
N GLU A 93 13.22 -0.08 10.09
CA GLU A 93 13.00 -1.23 10.96
C GLU A 93 11.66 -1.01 11.67
N PHE A 94 10.91 -2.10 11.88
CA PHE A 94 9.54 -2.10 12.41
C PHE A 94 9.42 -3.04 13.61
#